data_AF-A0A7L3WT95-F1
#
_entry.id   AF-A0A7L3WT95-F1
#
_cell.length_a   1.000
_cell.length_b   1.000
_cell.length_c   1.000
_cell.angle_alpha   90.00
_cell.angle_beta   90.00
_cell.angle_gamma   90.00
#
_symmetry.space_group_name_H-M   'P 1'
#
loop_
_entity.id
_entity.type
_entity.pdbx_description
1 polymer ?
#
loop_
_entity_poly.entity_id
_entity_poly.type
_entity_poly.pdbx_seq_one_letter_code
_entity_poly.pdbx_strand_id
1 'polypeptide(L)'
;MVLDALIKIKNELDSTLTFRRSCREGICGSCAMNIAGGNTLACIKRIDPDLNKITKIYPLPHMYVVKDLVPDLSNFYAQYKSIEPYLKKKDESKQGKEQYLQSIEDRQKLDGLYECILCACCSTSCPSYWWNGDKYLGPAVLMQAYRWMIDSRDDYTEERLAQLQDPFSLYRCHTIMNCTRTCPK
;
A
#
# COMPACT_ATOMS: atom_id res chain seq x y z
N MET A 1 7.31 -18.05 -10.02
CA MET A 1 7.30 -16.66 -9.52
C MET A 1 8.50 -16.45 -8.61
N VAL A 2 8.93 -15.20 -8.39
CA VAL A 2 10.11 -14.93 -7.55
C VAL A 2 9.91 -15.45 -6.12
N LEU A 3 8.68 -15.42 -5.59
CA LEU A 3 8.38 -16.02 -4.29
C LEU A 3 8.69 -17.53 -4.24
N ASP A 4 8.46 -18.27 -5.32
CA ASP A 4 8.75 -19.71 -5.38
C ASP A 4 10.25 -19.96 -5.26
N ALA A 5 11.08 -19.12 -5.90
CA ALA A 5 12.53 -19.17 -5.76
C ALA A 5 12.98 -18.82 -4.33
N LEU A 6 12.39 -17.80 -3.70
CA LEU A 6 12.71 -17.44 -2.31
C LEU A 6 12.37 -18.58 -1.33
N ILE A 7 11.22 -19.23 -1.51
CA ILE A 7 10.80 -20.40 -0.71
C ILE A 7 11.74 -21.57 -0.97
N LYS A 8 12.09 -21.84 -2.23
CA LYS A 8 13.03 -22.90 -2.60
C LYS A 8 14.40 -22.69 -1.93
N ILE A 9 14.96 -21.48 -2.00
CA ILE A 9 16.22 -21.12 -1.33
C ILE A 9 16.09 -21.38 0.17
N LYS A 10 15.01 -20.89 0.80
CA LYS A 10 14.81 -21.06 2.25
C LYS A 10 14.71 -22.53 2.67
N ASN A 11 14.02 -23.35 1.88
CA ASN A 11 13.76 -24.74 2.24
C ASN A 11 14.94 -25.66 1.94
N GLU A 12 15.69 -25.39 0.87
CA GLU A 12 16.66 -26.34 0.32
C GLU A 12 18.12 -25.88 0.42
N LEU A 13 18.38 -24.58 0.58
CA LEU A 13 19.73 -24.02 0.55
C LEU A 13 20.11 -23.30 1.84
N ASP A 14 19.29 -22.36 2.30
CA ASP A 14 19.56 -21.53 3.47
C ASP A 14 18.28 -21.16 4.22
N SER A 15 17.99 -21.91 5.28
CA SER A 15 16.82 -21.69 6.13
C SER A 15 16.88 -20.41 6.96
N THR A 16 18.02 -19.70 7.00
CA THR A 16 18.13 -18.44 7.73
C THR A 16 17.50 -17.25 6.98
N LEU A 17 17.36 -17.35 5.64
CA LEU A 17 16.72 -16.35 4.79
C LEU A 17 15.28 -16.04 5.26
N THR A 18 15.01 -14.75 5.50
CA THR A 18 13.75 -14.29 6.08
C THR A 18 13.03 -13.29 5.16
N PHE A 19 11.74 -13.54 4.92
CA PHE A 19 10.85 -12.66 4.15
C PHE A 19 9.39 -12.89 4.56
N ARG A 20 8.53 -11.90 4.34
CA ARG A 20 7.08 -12.02 4.58
C ARG A 20 6.37 -12.62 3.37
N ARG A 21 5.42 -13.53 3.61
CA ARG A 21 4.54 -14.12 2.59
C ARG A 21 3.29 -14.72 3.22
N SER A 22 2.20 -14.79 2.47
CA SER A 22 0.98 -15.50 2.88
C SER A 22 0.18 -16.04 1.67
N CYS A 23 -0.57 -15.18 0.96
CA CYS A 23 -1.62 -15.62 0.02
C CYS A 23 -1.18 -16.27 -1.30
N ARG A 24 0.10 -16.20 -1.71
CA ARG A 24 0.61 -16.72 -3.00
C ARG A 24 -0.10 -16.29 -4.30
N GLU A 25 -1.04 -15.35 -4.27
CA GLU A 25 -1.84 -14.92 -5.44
C GLU A 25 -1.97 -13.40 -5.61
N GLY A 26 -1.20 -12.62 -4.86
CA GLY A 26 -1.14 -11.16 -5.02
C GLY A 26 -2.28 -10.38 -4.37
N ILE A 27 -2.95 -10.94 -3.36
CA ILE A 27 -4.08 -10.27 -2.68
C ILE A 27 -3.77 -9.76 -1.26
N CYS A 28 -2.86 -10.40 -0.50
CA CYS A 28 -2.59 -10.01 0.90
C CYS A 28 -1.57 -8.87 1.08
N GLY A 29 -0.83 -8.50 0.03
CA GLY A 29 0.22 -7.47 0.10
C GLY A 29 1.51 -7.84 0.84
N SER A 30 1.59 -8.97 1.56
CA SER A 30 2.71 -9.25 2.47
C SER A 30 4.09 -9.39 1.84
N CYS A 31 4.19 -9.84 0.58
CA CYS A 31 5.46 -10.11 -0.10
C CYS A 31 5.94 -8.96 -0.99
N ALA A 32 5.60 -7.73 -0.60
CA ALA A 32 6.09 -6.51 -1.23
C ALA A 32 7.59 -6.33 -0.97
N MET A 33 8.37 -6.17 -2.03
CA MET A 33 9.82 -5.98 -1.99
C MET A 33 10.31 -5.34 -3.29
N ASN A 34 11.56 -4.92 -3.35
CA ASN A 34 12.17 -4.41 -4.58
C ASN A 34 12.85 -5.55 -5.34
N ILE A 35 12.39 -5.82 -6.56
CA ILE A 35 12.89 -6.91 -7.42
C ILE A 35 13.34 -6.29 -8.74
N ALA A 36 14.61 -6.50 -9.09
CA ALA A 36 15.22 -5.93 -10.30
C ALA A 36 15.01 -4.39 -10.41
N GLY A 37 15.09 -3.69 -9.28
CA GLY A 37 14.97 -2.23 -9.19
C GLY A 37 13.55 -1.70 -9.04
N GLY A 38 12.50 -2.53 -9.21
CA GLY A 38 11.10 -2.11 -9.09
C GLY A 38 10.40 -2.70 -7.86
N ASN A 39 9.55 -1.91 -7.20
CA ASN A 39 8.71 -2.42 -6.12
C ASN A 39 7.57 -3.25 -6.71
N THR A 40 7.40 -4.47 -6.22
CA THR A 40 6.35 -5.38 -6.70
C THR A 40 6.07 -6.46 -5.64
N LEU A 41 5.14 -7.36 -5.95
CA LEU A 41 4.85 -8.53 -5.12
C LEU A 41 5.59 -9.75 -5.67
N ALA A 42 6.44 -10.37 -4.85
CA ALA A 42 7.22 -11.53 -5.26
C ALA A 42 6.36 -12.70 -5.78
N CYS A 43 5.15 -12.85 -5.26
CA CYS A 43 4.23 -13.93 -5.63
C CYS A 43 3.61 -13.82 -7.03
N ILE A 44 3.67 -12.65 -7.67
CA ILE A 44 3.15 -12.46 -9.05
C ILE A 44 4.21 -11.92 -10.00
N LYS A 45 5.43 -11.66 -9.50
CA LYS A 45 6.59 -11.32 -10.33
C LYS A 45 7.18 -12.59 -10.93
N ARG A 46 7.17 -12.70 -12.25
CA ARG A 46 7.87 -13.77 -12.97
C ARG A 46 9.38 -13.67 -12.74
N ILE A 47 10.03 -14.82 -12.63
CA ILE A 47 11.49 -14.93 -12.66
C ILE A 47 11.94 -14.59 -14.09
N ASP A 48 13.02 -13.82 -14.23
CA ASP A 48 13.67 -13.60 -15.52
C ASP A 48 14.39 -14.90 -15.93
N PRO A 49 14.02 -15.55 -17.05
CA PRO A 49 14.66 -16.80 -17.47
C PRO A 49 16.06 -16.59 -18.06
N ASP A 50 16.50 -15.35 -18.30
CA ASP A 50 17.83 -15.06 -18.80
C ASP A 50 18.90 -15.36 -17.74
N LEU A 51 19.55 -16.52 -17.88
CA LEU A 51 20.55 -17.03 -16.93
C LEU A 51 21.83 -16.16 -16.86
N ASN A 52 22.03 -15.24 -17.82
CA ASN A 52 23.16 -14.31 -17.80
C ASN A 52 22.88 -13.07 -16.93
N LYS A 53 21.67 -12.94 -16.38
CA LYS A 53 21.28 -11.82 -15.52
C LYS A 53 21.09 -12.26 -14.08
N ILE A 54 21.75 -11.54 -13.17
CA ILE A 54 21.55 -11.70 -11.73
C ILE A 54 20.37 -10.81 -11.30
N THR A 55 19.26 -11.44 -10.89
CA THR A 55 18.11 -10.72 -10.32
C THR A 55 18.43 -10.28 -8.89
N LYS A 56 18.55 -8.97 -8.68
CA LYS A 56 18.74 -8.38 -7.34
C LYS A 56 17.40 -8.23 -6.62
N ILE A 57 17.37 -8.60 -5.34
CA ILE A 57 16.20 -8.51 -4.46
C ILE A 57 16.60 -7.72 -3.22
N TYR A 58 15.84 -6.68 -2.89
CA TYR A 58 16.03 -5.83 -1.72
C TYR A 58 14.71 -5.67 -0.96
N PRO A 59 14.74 -5.26 0.32
CA PRO A 59 13.55 -4.80 1.04
C PRO A 59 12.87 -3.63 0.31
N LEU A 60 11.70 -3.22 0.79
CA LEU A 60 11.10 -1.97 0.33
C LEU A 60 12.06 -0.78 0.60
N PRO A 61 12.29 0.11 -0.39
CA PRO A 61 13.29 1.17 -0.27
C PRO A 61 13.04 2.15 0.88
N HIS A 62 14.12 2.65 1.47
CA HIS A 62 14.12 3.69 2.52
C HIS A 62 13.27 3.34 3.76
N MET A 63 13.21 2.05 4.10
CA MET A 63 12.57 1.55 5.32
C MET A 63 13.63 0.99 6.27
N TYR A 64 13.41 1.09 7.58
CA TYR A 64 14.21 0.35 8.55
C TYR A 64 14.02 -1.15 8.34
N VAL A 65 15.13 -1.88 8.23
CA VAL A 65 15.11 -3.34 8.03
C VAL A 65 15.15 -4.01 9.39
N VAL A 66 14.12 -4.81 9.70
CA VAL A 66 14.09 -5.63 10.92
C VAL A 66 15.02 -6.82 10.79
N LYS A 67 14.91 -7.55 9.67
CA LYS A 67 15.77 -8.67 9.29
C LYS A 67 15.63 -8.96 7.80
N ASP A 68 16.73 -9.21 7.10
CA ASP A 68 16.75 -9.63 5.68
C ASP A 68 15.81 -8.77 4.80
N LEU A 69 14.74 -9.35 4.26
CA LEU A 69 13.75 -8.69 3.38
C LEU A 69 12.51 -8.17 4.12
N VAL A 70 12.59 -8.02 5.45
CA VAL A 70 11.48 -7.66 6.33
C VAL A 70 11.64 -6.21 6.80
N PRO A 71 10.96 -5.23 6.15
CA PRO A 71 10.94 -3.85 6.63
C PRO A 71 10.03 -3.70 7.86
N ASP A 72 10.31 -2.70 8.69
CA ASP A 72 9.33 -2.20 9.66
C ASP A 72 8.29 -1.33 8.92
N LEU A 73 7.00 -1.66 9.09
CA LEU A 73 5.87 -0.95 8.47
C LEU A 73 4.99 -0.24 9.52
N SER A 74 5.42 -0.17 10.77
CA SER A 74 4.68 0.44 11.88
C SER A 74 4.22 1.88 11.56
N ASN A 75 5.12 2.73 11.06
CA ASN A 75 4.81 4.10 10.63
C ASN A 75 3.78 4.14 9.49
N PHE A 76 3.93 3.27 8.49
CA PHE A 76 2.97 3.17 7.37
C PHE A 76 1.55 2.84 7.87
N TYR A 77 1.44 1.90 8.82
CA TYR A 77 0.14 1.55 9.42
C TYR A 77 -0.41 2.65 10.34
N ALA A 78 0.46 3.36 11.06
CA ALA A 78 0.05 4.49 11.89
C ALA A 78 -0.57 5.62 11.05
N GLN A 79 0.03 5.94 9.89
CA GLN A 79 -0.53 6.92 8.95
C GLN A 79 -1.84 6.45 8.32
N TYR A 80 -1.96 5.15 8.00
CA TYR A 80 -3.26 4.61 7.55
C TYR A 80 -4.34 4.75 8.62
N LYS A 81 -4.00 4.51 9.89
CA LYS A 81 -4.94 4.71 10.99
C LYS A 81 -5.33 6.18 11.16
N SER A 82 -4.39 7.12 10.95
CA SER A 82 -4.63 8.54 11.20
C SER A 82 -5.71 9.15 10.31
N ILE A 83 -5.92 8.63 9.10
CA ILE A 83 -6.97 9.11 8.18
C ILE A 83 -8.37 8.57 8.50
N GLU A 84 -8.54 7.86 9.64
CA GLU A 84 -9.80 7.28 10.10
C GLU A 84 -10.51 6.47 9.00
N PRO A 85 -9.93 5.33 8.56
CA PRO A 85 -10.34 4.65 7.35
C PRO A 85 -11.56 3.74 7.57
N TYR A 86 -12.65 4.33 8.05
CA TYR A 86 -13.94 3.70 8.31
C TYR A 86 -15.06 4.69 7.99
N LEU A 87 -16.27 4.17 7.82
CA LEU A 87 -17.46 4.95 7.50
C LEU A 87 -17.86 5.81 8.69
N LYS A 88 -18.09 7.11 8.47
CA LYS A 88 -18.57 8.03 9.49
C LYS A 88 -19.89 8.67 9.05
N LYS A 89 -20.90 8.62 9.92
CA LYS A 89 -22.17 9.34 9.72
C LYS A 89 -22.39 10.36 10.83
N LYS A 90 -23.09 11.46 10.53
CA LYS A 90 -23.43 12.44 11.58
C LYS A 90 -24.39 11.86 12.63
N ASP A 91 -25.30 10.98 12.20
CA ASP A 91 -26.17 10.20 13.08
C ASP A 91 -25.88 8.70 12.94
N GLU A 92 -25.32 8.12 13.99
CA GLU A 92 -24.96 6.70 14.08
C GLU A 92 -26.00 5.86 14.83
N SER A 93 -27.09 6.45 15.34
CA SER A 93 -28.11 5.77 16.17
C SER A 93 -28.88 4.66 15.44
N LYS A 94 -28.84 4.66 14.11
CA LYS A 94 -29.49 3.67 13.24
C LYS A 94 -28.54 2.63 12.64
N GLN A 95 -27.28 2.59 13.07
CA GLN A 95 -26.33 1.57 12.61
C GLN A 95 -26.89 0.16 12.82
N GLY A 96 -26.74 -0.70 11.81
CA GLY A 96 -27.17 -2.11 11.85
C GLY A 96 -28.67 -2.36 11.68
N LYS A 97 -29.51 -1.31 11.57
CA LYS A 97 -30.96 -1.48 11.39
C LYS A 97 -31.34 -1.81 9.95
N GLU A 98 -30.75 -1.09 9.00
CA GLU A 98 -31.03 -1.23 7.56
C GLU A 98 -29.76 -1.00 6.74
N GLN A 99 -29.79 -1.41 5.47
CA GLN A 99 -28.72 -1.14 4.52
C GLN A 99 -28.72 0.35 4.14
N TYR A 100 -27.55 0.97 4.05
CA TYR A 100 -27.44 2.30 3.46
C TYR A 100 -27.60 2.21 1.95
N LEU A 101 -28.49 3.05 1.39
CA LEU A 101 -28.70 3.14 -0.05
C LEU A 101 -27.50 3.82 -0.70
N GLN A 102 -27.04 3.26 -1.82
CA GLN A 102 -26.00 3.81 -2.68
C GLN A 102 -26.34 3.42 -4.12
N SER A 103 -26.32 4.39 -5.04
CA SER A 103 -26.56 4.11 -6.46
C SER A 103 -25.39 3.36 -7.08
N ILE A 104 -25.63 2.73 -8.24
CA ILE A 104 -24.56 2.05 -9.00
C ILE A 104 -23.48 3.07 -9.39
N GLU A 105 -23.89 4.27 -9.79
CA GLU A 105 -23.01 5.36 -10.22
C GLU A 105 -22.11 5.85 -9.07
N ASP A 106 -22.67 5.97 -7.86
CA ASP A 106 -21.87 6.34 -6.68
C ASP A 106 -20.92 5.22 -6.27
N ARG A 107 -21.38 3.96 -6.30
CA ARG A 107 -20.52 2.82 -5.99
C ARG A 107 -19.36 2.71 -6.97
N GLN A 108 -19.59 2.96 -8.26
CA GLN A 108 -18.56 2.86 -9.30
C GLN A 108 -17.40 3.84 -9.06
N LYS A 109 -17.63 4.98 -8.39
CA LYS A 109 -16.56 5.92 -8.01
C LYS A 109 -15.50 5.30 -7.09
N LEU A 110 -15.83 4.19 -6.43
CA LEU A 110 -14.90 3.49 -5.54
C LEU A 110 -13.98 2.51 -6.29
N ASP A 111 -14.32 2.12 -7.53
CA ASP A 111 -13.51 1.23 -8.34
C ASP A 111 -12.14 1.87 -8.65
N GLY A 112 -11.07 1.07 -8.50
CA GLY A 112 -9.69 1.55 -8.54
C GLY A 112 -9.17 2.13 -7.20
N LEU A 113 -10.01 2.21 -6.17
CA LEU A 113 -9.63 2.69 -4.84
C LEU A 113 -9.68 1.58 -3.77
N TYR A 114 -10.80 0.82 -3.69
CA TYR A 114 -11.00 -0.17 -2.63
C TYR A 114 -10.16 -1.45 -2.82
N GLU A 115 -9.63 -1.68 -4.01
CA GLU A 115 -8.80 -2.82 -4.38
C GLU A 115 -7.36 -2.73 -3.83
N CYS A 116 -7.01 -1.59 -3.21
CA CYS A 116 -5.72 -1.39 -2.56
C CYS A 116 -5.49 -2.42 -1.44
N ILE A 117 -4.42 -3.18 -1.56
CA ILE A 117 -4.05 -4.26 -0.63
C ILE A 117 -3.08 -3.82 0.47
N LEU A 118 -2.88 -2.51 0.66
CA LEU A 118 -1.99 -1.91 1.66
C LEU A 118 -0.55 -2.51 1.67
N CYS A 119 0.00 -2.79 0.48
CA CYS A 119 1.33 -3.42 0.34
C CYS A 119 2.52 -2.45 0.46
N ALA A 120 2.28 -1.14 0.54
CA ALA A 120 3.29 -0.07 0.60
C ALA A 120 4.25 0.05 -0.60
N CYS A 121 4.12 -0.74 -1.68
CA CYS A 121 4.97 -0.61 -2.89
C CYS A 121 5.00 0.82 -3.44
N CYS A 122 3.84 1.48 -3.51
CA CYS A 122 3.70 2.83 -4.05
C CYS A 122 4.32 3.90 -3.15
N SER A 123 4.13 3.83 -1.83
CA SER A 123 4.72 4.80 -0.91
C SER A 123 6.24 4.66 -0.87
N THR A 124 6.73 3.43 -0.79
CA THR A 124 8.18 3.15 -0.75
C THR A 124 8.86 3.25 -2.12
N SER A 125 8.15 3.62 -3.19
CA SER A 125 8.76 4.04 -4.47
C SER A 125 8.76 5.55 -4.68
N CYS A 126 8.11 6.31 -3.78
CA CYS A 126 7.95 7.75 -3.89
C CYS A 126 9.10 8.48 -3.20
N PRO A 127 9.93 9.24 -3.93
CA PRO A 127 11.03 10.00 -3.33
C PRO A 127 10.57 10.97 -2.24
N SER A 128 9.43 11.65 -2.39
CA SER A 128 8.90 12.52 -1.34
C SER A 128 8.64 11.78 -0.03
N TYR A 129 8.25 10.50 -0.09
CA TYR A 129 8.04 9.64 1.08
C TYR A 129 9.36 9.12 1.67
N TRP A 130 10.39 8.94 0.84
CA TRP A 130 11.74 8.67 1.35
C TRP A 130 12.23 9.83 2.21
N TRP A 131 12.10 11.06 1.70
CA TRP A 131 12.64 12.24 2.38
C TRP A 131 11.81 12.76 3.55
N ASN A 132 10.49 12.56 3.53
CA ASN A 132 9.56 13.15 4.51
C ASN A 132 8.50 12.15 4.98
N GLY A 133 8.79 10.85 4.99
CA GLY A 133 7.83 9.80 5.36
C GLY A 133 7.36 9.84 6.83
N ASP A 134 7.93 10.72 7.65
CA ASP A 134 7.48 11.06 9.01
C ASP A 134 6.25 11.98 9.02
N LYS A 135 6.06 12.80 7.96
CA LYS A 135 4.98 13.80 7.87
C LYS A 135 4.13 13.68 6.61
N TYR A 136 4.72 13.36 5.48
CA TYR A 136 3.99 13.12 4.23
C TYR A 136 3.33 11.75 4.28
N LEU A 137 2.00 11.70 4.12
CA LEU A 137 1.20 10.48 4.28
C LEU A 137 1.49 9.42 3.20
N GLY A 138 1.98 9.86 2.04
CA GLY A 138 2.29 8.97 0.94
C GLY A 138 1.07 8.53 0.12
N PRO A 139 1.30 8.03 -1.11
CA PRO A 139 0.26 7.72 -2.08
C PRO A 139 -0.75 6.67 -1.61
N ALA A 140 -0.33 5.63 -0.87
CA ALA A 140 -1.25 4.58 -0.44
C ALA A 140 -2.30 5.12 0.55
N VAL A 141 -1.85 5.91 1.53
CA VAL A 141 -2.72 6.51 2.55
C VAL A 141 -3.60 7.58 1.93
N LEU A 142 -3.04 8.47 1.10
CA LEU A 142 -3.81 9.53 0.44
C LEU A 142 -4.90 8.99 -0.49
N MET A 143 -4.65 7.90 -1.21
CA MET A 143 -5.68 7.24 -2.02
C MET A 143 -6.81 6.66 -1.15
N GLN A 144 -6.47 6.12 0.03
CA GLN A 144 -7.48 5.65 0.98
C GLN A 144 -8.24 6.79 1.65
N ALA A 145 -7.60 7.93 1.93
CA ALA A 145 -8.31 9.14 2.36
C ALA A 145 -9.33 9.56 1.29
N TYR A 146 -8.91 9.60 0.02
CA TYR A 146 -9.80 9.92 -1.10
C TYR A 146 -10.95 8.93 -1.25
N ARG A 147 -10.69 7.63 -1.07
CA ARG A 147 -11.71 6.56 -1.05
C ARG A 147 -12.83 6.83 -0.06
N TRP A 148 -12.54 7.45 1.08
CA TRP A 148 -13.56 7.80 2.07
C TRP A 148 -14.22 9.15 1.78
N MET A 149 -13.45 10.13 1.28
CA MET A 149 -13.98 11.46 0.93
C MET A 149 -15.08 11.42 -0.13
N ILE A 150 -15.04 10.44 -1.05
CA ILE A 150 -15.99 10.32 -2.16
C ILE A 150 -17.02 9.19 -2.00
N ASP A 151 -16.98 8.43 -0.90
CA ASP A 151 -18.03 7.44 -0.64
C ASP A 151 -19.31 8.20 -0.28
N SER A 152 -20.37 8.04 -1.10
CA SER A 152 -21.63 8.79 -0.92
C SER A 152 -22.35 8.52 0.40
N ARG A 153 -21.85 7.56 1.20
CA ARG A 153 -22.38 7.21 2.51
C ARG A 153 -21.64 7.90 3.67
N ASP A 154 -20.48 8.51 3.43
CA ASP A 154 -19.67 9.18 4.45
C ASP A 154 -20.05 10.66 4.56
N ASP A 155 -20.29 11.13 5.79
CA ASP A 155 -20.75 12.50 6.05
C ASP A 155 -19.62 13.45 6.51
N TYR A 156 -18.35 13.03 6.43
CA TYR A 156 -17.20 13.76 7.02
C TYR A 156 -16.17 14.23 5.98
N THR A 157 -16.59 14.46 4.74
CA THR A 157 -15.70 14.90 3.66
C THR A 157 -14.94 16.18 4.02
N GLU A 158 -15.61 17.18 4.63
CA GLU A 158 -14.95 18.43 5.02
C GLU A 158 -13.89 18.23 6.11
N GLU A 159 -14.18 17.43 7.14
CA GLU A 159 -13.21 17.14 8.20
C GLU A 159 -12.01 16.32 7.67
N ARG A 160 -12.26 15.37 6.76
CA ARG A 160 -11.20 14.60 6.09
C ARG A 160 -10.30 15.51 5.24
N LEU A 161 -10.86 16.50 4.55
CA LEU A 161 -10.09 17.51 3.82
C LEU A 161 -9.30 18.42 4.75
N ALA A 162 -9.94 18.87 5.85
CA ALA A 162 -9.31 19.75 6.84
C ALA A 162 -8.07 19.12 7.48
N GLN A 163 -8.07 17.80 7.70
CA GLN A 163 -6.91 17.07 8.22
C GLN A 163 -5.66 17.18 7.32
N LEU A 164 -5.83 17.45 6.02
CA LEU A 164 -4.73 17.53 5.05
C LEU A 164 -4.21 18.96 4.85
N GLN A 165 -4.77 19.95 5.56
CA GLN A 165 -4.45 21.37 5.44
C GLN A 165 -3.19 21.77 6.22
N ASP A 166 -2.06 21.16 5.87
CA ASP A 166 -0.73 21.52 6.34
C ASP A 166 0.31 21.32 5.23
N PRO A 167 1.52 21.91 5.31
CA PRO A 167 2.49 21.86 4.21
C PRO A 167 2.99 20.45 3.81
N PHE A 168 2.76 19.44 4.65
CA PHE A 168 3.38 18.13 4.52
C PHE A 168 2.41 17.00 4.15
N SER A 169 1.32 16.82 4.90
CA SER A 169 0.47 15.61 4.84
C SER A 169 0.13 15.19 3.42
N LEU A 170 -0.31 16.16 2.61
CA LEU A 170 -0.62 15.99 1.18
C LEU A 170 0.40 16.70 0.27
N TYR A 171 0.76 17.94 0.59
CA TYR A 171 1.44 18.86 -0.34
C TYR A 171 2.95 18.61 -0.53
N ARG A 172 3.47 17.45 -0.15
CA ARG A 172 4.77 16.90 -0.63
C ARG A 172 4.63 16.01 -1.86
N CYS A 173 3.41 15.76 -2.33
CA CYS A 173 3.22 15.14 -3.63
C CYS A 173 3.65 16.10 -4.74
N HIS A 174 4.74 15.76 -5.44
CA HIS A 174 5.27 16.53 -6.58
C HIS A 174 5.07 15.80 -7.91
N THR A 175 4.01 15.00 -8.01
CA THR A 175 3.59 14.32 -9.25
C THR A 175 4.73 13.54 -9.94
N ILE A 176 5.53 12.83 -9.13
CA ILE A 176 6.68 12.03 -9.62
C ILE A 176 6.21 10.75 -10.36
N MET A 177 4.98 10.29 -10.10
CA MET A 177 4.31 9.17 -10.77
C MET A 177 4.91 7.75 -10.59
N ASN A 178 5.96 7.59 -9.78
CA ASN A 178 6.47 6.25 -9.41
C ASN A 178 5.41 5.38 -8.72
N CYS A 179 4.49 6.01 -7.97
CA CYS A 179 3.44 5.32 -7.23
C CYS A 179 2.52 4.52 -8.15
N THR A 180 1.98 5.16 -9.20
CA THR A 180 1.13 4.52 -10.20
C THR A 180 1.93 3.51 -11.03
N ARG A 181 3.15 3.85 -11.45
CA ARG A 181 4.00 2.95 -12.25
C ARG A 181 4.28 1.61 -11.55
N THR A 182 4.44 1.62 -10.24
CA THR A 182 4.87 0.45 -9.47
C THR A 182 3.71 -0.34 -8.85
N CYS A 183 2.47 0.18 -8.92
CA CYS A 183 1.33 -0.46 -8.29
C CYS A 183 1.14 -1.89 -8.86
N PRO A 184 1.17 -2.94 -8.03
CA PRO A 184 1.02 -4.33 -8.49
C PRO A 184 -0.45 -4.74 -8.69
N LYS A 185 -1.38 -3.80 -8.52
CA LYS A 185 -2.83 -3.95 -8.62
C LYS A 185 -3.35 -3.00 -9.68
#